data_AF-A0A9R1XS28-F1
#
_entry.id   AF-A0A9R1XS28-F1
#
_cell.length_a   1.000
_cell.length_b   1.000
_cell.length_c   1.000
_cell.angle_alpha   90.00
_cell.angle_beta   90.00
_cell.angle_gamma   90.00
#
_symmetry.space_group_name_H-M   'P 1'
#
loop_
_entity.id
_entity.type
_entity.pdbx_description
1 polymer ?
#
loop_
_entity_poly.entity_id
_entity_poly.type
_entity_poly.pdbx_seq_one_letter_code
_entity_poly.pdbx_strand_id
1 'polypeptide(L)'
;MPHLATTYAAVNSLITLGGHKALSSINRGKIYSFLRRMKHTSGGFSMHDGGEVDVRACYTAISVASALSILDRELIQGVGDYILSCQTYEGGIAGEPGSEAHGGYTFCGLATMILINEVNRLDLPSLTDWLVFRQGVEGGFQGRTNKLVDGCYSFWQGGAAVLIQRLHAASGGEAEDLFQSHALQQYILLCSQVEGGFRDKPGKSRDHYHTCYCLSGLSAAQFRWPKDADSEPLPGFVLGPYSNLLEPINPLYNIVFDRYDEAREFFTESDDA
;
A
#
# COMPACT_ATOMS: atom_id res chain seq x y z
N MET A 1 -10.74 2.15 22.72
CA MET A 1 -9.90 0.94 22.66
C MET A 1 -8.96 1.07 21.46
N PRO A 2 -7.67 0.69 21.55
CA PRO A 2 -6.75 0.71 20.40
C PRO A 2 -7.20 -0.24 19.28
N HIS A 3 -6.90 0.10 18.03
CA HIS A 3 -7.27 -0.66 16.85
C HIS A 3 -6.21 -0.48 15.75
N LEU A 4 -5.77 -1.55 15.09
CA LEU A 4 -4.64 -1.53 14.16
C LEU A 4 -4.84 -0.56 12.99
N ALA A 5 -6.03 -0.49 12.38
CA ALA A 5 -6.31 0.50 11.33
C ALA A 5 -6.11 1.95 11.79
N THR A 6 -6.62 2.32 12.97
CA THR A 6 -6.45 3.69 13.49
C THR A 6 -5.03 3.94 13.96
N THR A 7 -4.31 2.92 14.44
CA THR A 7 -2.88 3.03 14.78
C THR A 7 -2.05 3.30 13.52
N TYR A 8 -2.28 2.53 12.44
CA TYR A 8 -1.65 2.76 11.14
C TYR A 8 -1.91 4.18 10.63
N ALA A 9 -3.18 4.61 10.60
CA ALA A 9 -3.53 5.95 10.12
C ALA A 9 -2.90 7.07 10.99
N ALA A 10 -2.89 6.90 12.32
CA ALA A 10 -2.31 7.89 13.23
C ALA A 10 -0.78 7.97 13.10
N VAL A 11 -0.09 6.83 13.01
CA VAL A 11 1.36 6.78 12.80
C VAL A 11 1.72 7.41 11.47
N ASN A 12 1.06 7.02 10.37
CA ASN A 12 1.30 7.63 9.07
C ASN A 12 1.03 9.14 9.08
N SER A 13 -0.03 9.60 9.76
CA SER A 13 -0.32 11.03 9.89
C SER A 13 0.78 11.80 10.63
N LEU A 14 1.35 11.22 11.70
CA LEU A 14 2.44 11.82 12.45
C LEU A 14 3.76 11.82 11.66
N ILE A 15 4.01 10.76 10.88
CA ILE A 15 5.14 10.71 9.94
C ILE A 15 4.97 11.78 8.85
N THR A 16 3.78 11.90 8.26
CA THR A 16 3.49 12.93 7.25
C THR A 16 3.63 14.35 7.80
N LEU A 17 3.24 14.59 9.06
CA LEU A 17 3.46 15.86 9.72
C LEU A 17 4.95 16.16 9.89
N GLY A 18 5.75 15.13 10.18
CA GLY A 18 7.20 15.22 10.35
C GLY A 18 7.62 16.07 11.56
N GLY A 19 8.92 16.26 11.68
CA GLY A 19 9.55 17.03 12.73
C GLY A 19 9.61 16.34 14.08
N HIS A 20 10.61 16.72 14.87
CA HIS A 20 10.92 16.13 16.17
C HIS A 20 9.69 16.04 17.08
N LYS A 21 8.84 17.08 17.15
CA LYS A 21 7.66 17.10 18.02
C LYS A 21 6.63 16.03 17.66
N ALA A 22 6.37 15.80 16.37
CA ALA A 22 5.40 14.78 15.96
C ALA A 22 5.97 13.39 16.17
N LEU A 23 7.21 13.15 15.73
CA LEU A 23 7.84 11.84 15.79
C LEU A 23 8.13 11.39 17.23
N SER A 24 8.63 12.27 18.10
CA SER A 24 8.85 11.97 19.54
C SER A 24 7.56 11.74 20.34
N SER A 25 6.40 12.15 19.81
CA SER A 25 5.11 11.88 20.46
C SER A 25 4.68 10.41 20.36
N ILE A 26 5.30 9.64 19.46
CA ILE A 26 4.99 8.23 19.23
C ILE A 26 5.63 7.37 20.32
N ASN A 27 4.81 6.79 21.19
CA ASN A 27 5.29 5.86 22.22
C ASN A 27 5.55 4.46 21.65
N ARG A 28 6.77 4.24 21.15
CA ARG A 28 7.21 2.97 20.51
C ARG A 28 6.99 1.75 21.40
N GLY A 29 7.32 1.83 22.70
CA GLY A 29 7.16 0.71 23.64
C GLY A 29 5.70 0.29 23.86
N LYS A 30 4.78 1.25 23.97
CA LYS A 30 3.33 0.96 24.08
C LYS A 30 2.76 0.45 22.76
N ILE A 31 3.22 0.96 21.61
CA ILE A 31 2.84 0.44 20.30
C ILE A 31 3.29 -1.02 20.18
N TYR A 32 4.56 -1.31 20.45
CA TYR A 32 5.07 -2.68 20.39
C TYR A 32 4.28 -3.64 21.29
N SER A 33 3.99 -3.22 22.54
CA SER A 33 3.17 -4.01 23.47
C SER A 33 1.76 -4.27 22.92
N PHE A 34 1.17 -3.27 22.26
CA PHE A 34 -0.12 -3.43 21.58
C PHE A 34 -0.03 -4.40 20.40
N LEU A 35 0.97 -4.27 19.53
CA LEU A 35 1.17 -5.16 18.38
C LEU A 35 1.37 -6.62 18.81
N ARG A 36 2.20 -6.85 19.83
CA ARG A 36 2.41 -8.18 20.44
C ARG A 36 1.13 -8.79 20.95
N ARG A 37 0.27 -7.99 21.58
CA ARG A 37 -1.04 -8.43 22.07
C ARG A 37 -2.02 -8.75 20.94
N MET A 38 -1.90 -8.09 19.78
CA MET A 38 -2.70 -8.38 18.59
C MET A 38 -2.22 -9.61 17.82
N LYS A 39 -1.05 -10.16 18.15
CA LYS A 39 -0.54 -11.37 17.51
C LYS A 39 -1.49 -12.54 17.76
N HIS A 40 -1.94 -13.19 16.69
CA HIS A 40 -2.90 -14.28 16.76
C HIS A 40 -2.21 -15.64 16.58
N THR A 41 -2.81 -16.71 17.14
CA THR A 41 -2.26 -18.08 17.08
C THR A 41 -2.23 -18.66 15.67
N SER A 42 -3.00 -18.11 14.73
CA SER A 42 -2.94 -18.46 13.30
C SER A 42 -1.68 -17.96 12.59
N GLY A 43 -0.86 -17.14 13.25
CA GLY A 43 0.28 -16.43 12.64
C GLY A 43 -0.07 -15.02 12.16
N GLY A 44 -1.35 -14.71 11.92
CA GLY A 44 -1.82 -13.35 11.59
C GLY A 44 -1.91 -12.40 12.80
N PHE A 45 -2.70 -11.34 12.65
CA PHE A 45 -3.01 -10.38 13.71
C PHE A 45 -4.51 -10.18 13.83
N SER A 46 -5.00 -9.85 15.02
CA SER A 46 -6.37 -9.35 15.23
C SER A 46 -6.40 -7.83 15.13
N MET A 47 -7.47 -7.24 14.56
CA MET A 47 -7.56 -5.77 14.41
C MET A 47 -7.61 -5.02 15.75
N HIS A 48 -8.20 -5.63 16.78
CA HIS A 48 -8.27 -5.13 18.14
C HIS A 48 -8.56 -6.30 19.10
N ASP A 49 -8.70 -6.03 20.41
CA ASP A 49 -9.07 -7.07 21.39
C ASP A 49 -10.43 -7.69 21.02
N GLY A 50 -10.44 -9.01 20.73
CA GLY A 50 -11.63 -9.74 20.30
C GLY A 50 -12.12 -9.40 18.88
N GLY A 51 -11.31 -8.68 18.09
CA GLY A 51 -11.63 -8.32 16.72
C GLY A 51 -11.35 -9.43 15.71
N GLU A 52 -11.64 -9.15 14.45
CA GLU A 52 -11.38 -10.03 13.32
C GLU A 52 -9.89 -10.20 13.04
N VAL A 53 -9.54 -11.33 12.42
CA VAL A 53 -8.20 -11.67 11.96
C VAL A 53 -8.23 -11.73 10.44
N ASP A 54 -7.61 -10.76 9.79
CA ASP A 54 -7.48 -10.72 8.34
C ASP A 54 -6.17 -10.08 7.90
N VAL A 55 -5.90 -10.09 6.60
CA VAL A 55 -4.67 -9.56 6.01
C VAL A 55 -4.49 -8.04 6.26
N ARG A 56 -5.54 -7.25 6.55
CA ARG A 56 -5.39 -5.83 6.93
C ARG A 56 -4.69 -5.72 8.27
N ALA A 57 -5.02 -6.59 9.21
CA ALA A 57 -4.37 -6.62 10.52
C ALA A 57 -2.87 -6.88 10.38
N CYS A 58 -2.49 -7.84 9.52
CA CYS A 58 -1.09 -8.12 9.22
C CYS A 58 -0.38 -6.89 8.64
N TYR A 59 -0.92 -6.27 7.60
CA TYR A 59 -0.29 -5.11 6.97
C TYR A 59 -0.17 -3.93 7.93
N THR A 60 -1.26 -3.57 8.61
CA THR A 60 -1.25 -2.41 9.52
C THR A 60 -0.31 -2.62 10.71
N ALA A 61 -0.21 -3.84 11.26
CA ALA A 61 0.75 -4.15 12.33
C ALA A 61 2.20 -4.11 11.83
N ILE A 62 2.50 -4.80 10.72
CA ILE A 62 3.86 -4.91 10.19
C ILE A 62 4.36 -3.59 9.62
N SER A 63 3.50 -2.84 8.93
CA SER A 63 3.82 -1.50 8.41
C SER A 63 4.17 -0.54 9.54
N VAL A 64 3.37 -0.48 10.61
CA VAL A 64 3.67 0.35 11.78
C VAL A 64 4.97 -0.10 12.46
N ALA A 65 5.15 -1.40 12.68
CA ALA A 65 6.37 -1.90 13.31
C ALA A 65 7.62 -1.57 12.50
N SER A 66 7.55 -1.72 11.17
CA SER A 66 8.66 -1.43 10.27
C SER A 66 8.96 0.07 10.19
N ALA A 67 7.95 0.93 10.03
CA ALA A 67 8.13 2.38 9.94
C ALA A 67 8.68 3.01 11.23
N LEU A 68 8.47 2.36 12.38
CA LEU A 68 8.94 2.83 13.69
C LEU A 68 10.22 2.13 14.17
N SER A 69 10.88 1.34 13.30
CA SER A 69 12.08 0.56 13.64
C SER A 69 11.88 -0.34 14.88
N ILE A 70 10.72 -0.99 15.01
CA ILE A 70 10.40 -1.91 16.12
C ILE A 70 9.90 -3.29 15.63
N LEU A 71 10.12 -3.60 14.34
CA LEU A 71 9.80 -4.89 13.76
C LEU A 71 10.84 -5.94 14.19
N ASP A 72 10.37 -7.06 14.73
CA ASP A 72 11.23 -8.14 15.20
C ASP A 72 10.74 -9.53 14.74
N ARG A 73 11.52 -10.55 15.09
CA ARG A 73 11.20 -11.94 14.75
C ARG A 73 9.88 -12.42 15.34
N GLU A 74 9.51 -11.93 16.53
CA GLU A 74 8.31 -12.40 17.20
C GLU A 74 7.04 -11.86 16.53
N LEU A 75 7.05 -10.61 16.06
CA LEU A 75 5.96 -10.04 15.28
C LEU A 75 5.84 -10.74 13.91
N ILE A 76 6.97 -11.09 13.28
CA ILE A 76 7.02 -11.75 11.96
C ILE A 76 6.56 -13.22 12.02
N GLN A 77 6.80 -13.92 13.13
CA GLN A 77 6.60 -15.37 13.22
C GLN A 77 5.21 -15.83 12.71
N GLY A 78 5.17 -16.64 11.65
CA GLY A 78 3.93 -17.20 11.08
C GLY A 78 3.10 -16.24 10.22
N VAL A 79 3.49 -14.97 10.06
CA VAL A 79 2.76 -14.01 9.22
C VAL A 79 2.76 -14.45 7.76
N GLY A 80 3.90 -14.91 7.25
CA GLY A 80 4.01 -15.38 5.87
C GLY A 80 3.15 -16.61 5.60
N ASP A 81 3.09 -17.56 6.53
CA ASP A 81 2.23 -18.75 6.41
C ASP A 81 0.74 -18.36 6.32
N TYR A 82 0.33 -17.43 7.17
CA TYR A 82 -1.04 -16.90 7.15
C TYR A 82 -1.36 -16.21 5.82
N ILE A 83 -0.49 -15.34 5.32
CA ILE A 83 -0.72 -14.64 4.04
C ILE A 83 -0.71 -15.63 2.86
N LEU A 84 0.18 -16.62 2.85
CA LEU A 84 0.20 -17.66 1.82
C LEU A 84 -1.11 -18.43 1.76
N SER A 85 -1.69 -18.75 2.91
CA SER A 85 -3.01 -19.40 2.97
C SER A 85 -4.16 -18.52 2.46
N CYS A 86 -3.93 -17.22 2.26
CA CYS A 86 -4.88 -16.27 1.69
C CYS A 86 -4.70 -16.05 0.18
N GLN A 87 -3.61 -16.52 -0.43
CA GLN A 87 -3.47 -16.45 -1.89
C GLN A 87 -4.45 -17.43 -2.54
N THR A 88 -5.25 -16.94 -3.48
CA THR A 88 -6.36 -17.69 -4.07
C THR A 88 -5.98 -18.35 -5.38
N TYR A 89 -6.86 -19.21 -5.90
CA TYR A 89 -6.72 -19.78 -7.24
C TYR A 89 -6.73 -18.72 -8.36
N GLU A 90 -7.27 -17.52 -8.10
CA GLU A 90 -7.27 -16.43 -9.06
C GLU A 90 -5.88 -15.78 -9.20
N GLY A 91 -4.98 -16.01 -8.24
CA GLY A 91 -3.64 -15.40 -8.14
C GLY A 91 -3.58 -14.24 -7.13
N GLY A 92 -4.66 -13.47 -6.98
CA GLY A 92 -4.78 -12.43 -5.96
C GLY A 92 -4.93 -12.98 -4.53
N ILE A 93 -4.83 -12.08 -3.54
CA ILE A 93 -4.89 -12.43 -2.11
C ILE A 93 -6.24 -12.00 -1.53
N ALA A 94 -6.83 -12.89 -0.74
CA ALA A 94 -8.07 -12.66 -0.02
C ALA A 94 -7.82 -12.08 1.38
N GLY A 95 -8.87 -11.60 2.05
CA GLY A 95 -8.77 -11.10 3.43
C GLY A 95 -8.49 -12.21 4.42
N GLU A 96 -9.08 -13.38 4.17
CA GLU A 96 -8.99 -14.58 5.00
C GLU A 96 -8.88 -15.81 4.08
N PRO A 97 -8.33 -16.93 4.58
CA PRO A 97 -8.23 -18.16 3.79
C PRO A 97 -9.57 -18.62 3.24
N GLY A 98 -9.62 -18.93 1.94
CA GLY A 98 -10.82 -19.39 1.24
C GLY A 98 -11.80 -18.30 0.81
N SER A 99 -11.55 -17.02 1.12
CA SER A 99 -12.33 -15.89 0.59
C SER A 99 -11.87 -15.50 -0.83
N GLU A 100 -12.63 -14.62 -1.48
CA GLU A 100 -12.34 -14.11 -2.83
C GLU A 100 -11.12 -13.18 -2.84
N ALA A 101 -10.31 -13.21 -3.91
CA ALA A 101 -9.21 -12.28 -4.10
C ALA A 101 -9.73 -10.83 -4.18
N HIS A 102 -9.01 -9.87 -3.57
CA HIS A 102 -9.47 -8.48 -3.51
C HIS A 102 -8.32 -7.49 -3.49
N GLY A 103 -8.37 -6.42 -4.29
CA GLY A 103 -7.26 -5.49 -4.49
C GLY A 103 -6.69 -4.92 -3.18
N GLY A 104 -7.56 -4.49 -2.26
CA GLY A 104 -7.13 -4.02 -0.94
C GLY A 104 -6.39 -5.09 -0.11
N TYR A 105 -6.87 -6.34 -0.10
CA TYR A 105 -6.22 -7.43 0.62
C TYR A 105 -4.95 -7.91 -0.10
N THR A 106 -4.96 -7.92 -1.44
CA THR A 106 -3.79 -8.14 -2.29
C THR A 106 -2.67 -7.16 -1.98
N PHE A 107 -2.95 -5.86 -1.93
CA PHE A 107 -1.95 -4.87 -1.53
C PHE A 107 -1.43 -5.15 -0.12
N CYS A 108 -2.33 -5.33 0.85
CA CYS A 108 -1.94 -5.59 2.24
C CYS A 108 -1.05 -6.84 2.35
N GLY A 109 -1.40 -7.93 1.70
CA GLY A 109 -0.64 -9.19 1.72
C GLY A 109 0.71 -9.04 1.04
N LEU A 110 0.75 -8.49 -0.18
CA LEU A 110 1.99 -8.28 -0.93
C LEU A 110 2.95 -7.35 -0.18
N ALA A 111 2.48 -6.19 0.25
CA ALA A 111 3.30 -5.23 0.99
C ALA A 111 3.84 -5.83 2.29
N THR A 112 3.03 -6.59 3.02
CA THR A 112 3.48 -7.29 4.23
C THR A 112 4.58 -8.30 3.91
N MET A 113 4.40 -9.12 2.87
CA MET A 113 5.39 -10.13 2.47
C MET A 113 6.72 -9.50 2.02
N ILE A 114 6.68 -8.31 1.42
CA ILE A 114 7.88 -7.53 1.11
C ILE A 114 8.55 -7.05 2.41
N LEU A 115 7.78 -6.44 3.32
CA LEU A 115 8.30 -5.89 4.58
C LEU A 115 8.96 -6.94 5.49
N ILE A 116 8.45 -8.17 5.49
CA ILE A 116 9.04 -9.29 6.26
C ILE A 116 10.08 -10.09 5.47
N ASN A 117 10.41 -9.67 4.25
CA ASN A 117 11.37 -10.33 3.35
C ASN A 117 11.01 -11.79 3.00
N GLU A 118 9.73 -12.05 2.77
CA GLU A 118 9.19 -13.37 2.41
C GLU A 118 8.42 -13.38 1.08
N VAL A 119 8.46 -12.29 0.31
CA VAL A 119 7.72 -12.13 -0.95
C VAL A 119 7.94 -13.26 -1.98
N ASN A 120 9.14 -13.85 -2.01
CA ASN A 120 9.47 -14.97 -2.90
C ASN A 120 8.68 -16.25 -2.62
N ARG A 121 7.95 -16.31 -1.50
CA ARG A 121 7.08 -17.45 -1.16
C ARG A 121 5.73 -17.38 -1.90
N LEU A 122 5.29 -16.20 -2.33
CA LEU A 122 4.05 -16.01 -3.09
C LEU A 122 4.23 -16.54 -4.52
N ASP A 123 3.14 -17.02 -5.12
CA ASP A 123 3.08 -17.22 -6.56
C ASP A 123 2.95 -15.85 -7.27
N LEU A 124 4.09 -15.19 -7.48
CA LEU A 124 4.15 -13.87 -8.10
C LEU A 124 3.67 -13.86 -9.57
N PRO A 125 3.93 -14.89 -10.40
CA PRO A 125 3.35 -14.96 -11.74
C PRO A 125 1.82 -14.87 -11.75
N SER A 126 1.12 -15.74 -11.00
CA SER A 126 -0.36 -15.71 -10.98
C SER A 126 -0.89 -14.42 -10.34
N LEU A 127 -0.21 -13.90 -9.32
CA LEU A 127 -0.53 -12.60 -8.73
C LEU A 127 -0.40 -11.45 -9.75
N THR A 128 0.66 -11.47 -10.57
CA THR A 128 0.89 -10.47 -11.61
C THR A 128 -0.22 -10.52 -12.66
N ASP A 129 -0.52 -11.71 -13.18
CA ASP A 129 -1.63 -11.91 -14.12
C ASP A 129 -2.95 -11.38 -13.52
N TRP A 130 -3.25 -11.76 -12.28
CA TRP A 130 -4.45 -11.30 -11.60
C TRP A 130 -4.52 -9.78 -11.52
N LEU A 131 -3.43 -9.10 -11.14
CA LEU A 131 -3.36 -7.64 -11.00
C LEU A 131 -3.61 -6.92 -12.33
N VAL A 132 -2.96 -7.36 -13.42
CA VAL A 132 -3.08 -6.67 -14.71
C VAL A 132 -4.50 -6.79 -15.29
N PHE A 133 -5.19 -7.91 -15.04
CA PHE A 133 -6.60 -8.09 -15.43
C PHE A 133 -7.60 -7.28 -14.59
N ARG A 134 -7.14 -6.45 -13.65
CA ARG A 134 -8.00 -5.54 -12.88
C ARG A 134 -8.12 -4.17 -13.50
N GLN A 135 -7.29 -3.80 -14.48
CA GLN A 135 -7.48 -2.55 -15.20
C GLN A 135 -8.62 -2.71 -16.22
N GLY A 136 -9.70 -1.97 -16.00
CA GLY A 136 -10.88 -2.00 -16.85
C GLY A 136 -10.71 -1.21 -18.14
N VAL A 137 -11.66 -1.35 -19.04
CA VAL A 137 -11.73 -0.56 -20.29
C VAL A 137 -11.89 0.94 -20.02
N GLU A 138 -12.39 1.29 -18.84
CA GLU A 138 -12.51 2.66 -18.34
C GLU A 138 -11.15 3.30 -18.01
N GLY A 139 -10.06 2.52 -17.97
CA GLY A 139 -8.71 2.94 -17.60
C GLY A 139 -8.40 2.87 -16.10
N GLY A 140 -9.44 2.89 -15.25
CA GLY A 140 -9.33 2.65 -13.82
C GLY A 140 -9.28 1.17 -13.44
N PHE A 141 -9.19 0.88 -12.15
CA PHE A 141 -9.13 -0.49 -11.63
C PHE A 141 -10.43 -0.95 -10.96
N GLN A 142 -10.76 -2.23 -11.12
CA GLN A 142 -11.76 -2.92 -10.30
C GLN A 142 -11.09 -3.66 -9.13
N GLY A 143 -11.79 -3.75 -8.00
CA GLY A 143 -11.26 -4.44 -6.82
C GLY A 143 -11.18 -5.95 -6.95
N ARG A 144 -12.08 -6.54 -7.75
CA ARG A 144 -12.28 -8.00 -7.89
C ARG A 144 -12.84 -8.35 -9.25
N THR A 145 -12.74 -9.61 -9.64
CA THR A 145 -13.25 -10.13 -10.91
C THR A 145 -14.75 -9.82 -11.09
N ASN A 146 -15.14 -9.36 -12.28
CA ASN A 146 -16.54 -8.99 -12.62
C ASN A 146 -17.21 -7.93 -11.72
N LYS A 147 -16.43 -7.09 -11.02
CA LYS A 147 -16.93 -5.91 -10.30
C LYS A 147 -16.64 -4.64 -11.09
N LEU A 148 -17.28 -3.55 -10.67
CA LEU A 148 -17.10 -2.24 -11.29
C LEU A 148 -15.73 -1.64 -10.95
N VAL A 149 -15.27 -0.77 -11.84
CA VAL A 149 -14.16 0.15 -11.58
C VAL A 149 -14.47 1.08 -10.39
N ASP A 150 -13.45 1.44 -9.62
CA ASP A 150 -13.54 2.39 -8.50
C ASP A 150 -12.19 3.10 -8.29
N GLY A 151 -12.22 4.43 -8.14
CA GLY A 151 -11.06 5.30 -8.02
C GLY A 151 -10.15 5.00 -6.82
N CYS A 152 -10.62 4.35 -5.76
CA CYS A 152 -9.71 3.96 -4.67
C CYS A 152 -8.76 2.81 -5.06
N TYR A 153 -9.14 1.97 -6.02
CA TYR A 153 -8.27 0.91 -6.53
C TYR A 153 -7.14 1.45 -7.40
N SER A 154 -7.16 2.73 -7.77
CA SER A 154 -5.99 3.40 -8.35
C SER A 154 -4.75 3.23 -7.48
N PHE A 155 -4.89 3.25 -6.15
CA PHE A 155 -3.79 2.91 -5.24
C PHE A 155 -3.76 1.41 -4.90
N TRP A 156 -4.87 0.80 -4.49
CA TRP A 156 -4.82 -0.59 -4.01
C TRP A 156 -4.35 -1.58 -5.08
N GLN A 157 -4.75 -1.42 -6.34
CA GLN A 157 -4.25 -2.25 -7.45
C GLN A 157 -3.00 -1.63 -8.09
N GLY A 158 -3.04 -0.32 -8.40
CA GLY A 158 -1.91 0.35 -9.06
C GLY A 158 -0.63 0.34 -8.21
N GLY A 159 -0.74 0.60 -6.91
CA GLY A 159 0.37 0.50 -5.97
C GLY A 159 0.91 -0.92 -5.84
N ALA A 160 0.04 -1.94 -5.83
CA ALA A 160 0.47 -3.34 -5.84
C ALA A 160 1.23 -3.70 -7.14
N ALA A 161 0.76 -3.22 -8.29
CA ALA A 161 1.46 -3.38 -9.56
C ALA A 161 2.84 -2.71 -9.53
N VAL A 162 2.95 -1.49 -9.00
CA VAL A 162 4.24 -0.79 -8.82
C VAL A 162 5.19 -1.59 -7.91
N LEU A 163 4.70 -2.22 -6.85
CA LEU A 163 5.52 -3.08 -5.99
C LEU A 163 6.08 -4.28 -6.77
N ILE A 164 5.27 -4.96 -7.60
CA ILE A 164 5.74 -6.06 -8.45
C ILE A 164 6.77 -5.57 -9.48
N GLN A 165 6.54 -4.42 -10.13
CA GLN A 165 7.49 -3.83 -11.06
C GLN A 165 8.85 -3.59 -10.40
N ARG A 166 8.86 -3.06 -9.17
CA ARG A 166 10.10 -2.84 -8.40
C ARG A 166 10.82 -4.15 -8.08
N LEU A 167 10.09 -5.21 -7.74
CA LEU A 167 10.68 -6.53 -7.50
C LEU A 167 11.32 -7.10 -8.77
N HIS A 168 10.66 -6.97 -9.94
CA HIS A 168 11.22 -7.40 -11.21
C HIS A 168 12.49 -6.61 -11.58
N ALA A 169 12.45 -5.29 -11.42
CA ALA A 169 13.60 -4.42 -11.67
C ALA A 169 14.80 -4.74 -10.74
N ALA A 170 14.53 -5.02 -9.46
CA ALA A 170 15.56 -5.40 -8.49
C ALA A 170 16.20 -6.76 -8.81
N SER A 171 15.45 -7.68 -9.41
CA SER A 171 15.95 -8.98 -9.91
C SER A 171 16.67 -8.89 -11.27
N GLY A 172 16.88 -7.69 -11.80
CA GLY A 172 17.58 -7.47 -13.07
C GLY A 172 16.74 -7.69 -14.33
N GLY A 173 15.42 -7.81 -14.19
CA GLY A 173 14.49 -7.86 -15.32
C GLY A 173 14.30 -6.49 -15.98
N GLU A 174 13.75 -6.48 -17.20
CA GLU A 174 13.32 -5.23 -17.84
C GLU A 174 12.14 -4.63 -17.07
N ALA A 175 12.20 -3.32 -16.81
CA ALA A 175 11.16 -2.58 -16.13
C ALA A 175 10.00 -2.27 -17.09
N GLU A 176 9.20 -3.28 -17.42
CA GLU A 176 7.98 -3.11 -18.19
C GLU A 176 6.84 -2.54 -17.33
N ASP A 177 5.97 -1.76 -17.97
CA ASP A 177 4.79 -1.21 -17.33
C ASP A 177 3.71 -2.31 -17.21
N LEU A 178 3.39 -2.70 -15.96
CA LEU A 178 2.38 -3.74 -15.71
C LEU A 178 0.95 -3.25 -15.93
N PHE A 179 0.74 -1.94 -16.04
CA PHE A 179 -0.55 -1.35 -16.30
C PHE A 179 -0.42 -0.11 -17.18
N GLN A 180 -1.52 0.28 -17.82
CA GLN A 180 -1.59 1.45 -18.68
C GLN A 180 -1.63 2.72 -17.82
N SER A 181 -0.47 3.27 -17.49
CA SER A 181 -0.32 4.45 -16.62
C SER A 181 -1.13 5.66 -17.11
N HIS A 182 -1.04 6.02 -18.39
CA HIS A 182 -1.82 7.14 -18.94
C HIS A 182 -3.34 6.91 -18.87
N ALA A 183 -3.81 5.68 -19.06
CA ALA A 183 -5.23 5.35 -18.95
C ALA A 183 -5.73 5.50 -17.50
N LEU A 184 -4.89 5.13 -16.51
CA LEU A 184 -5.22 5.35 -15.11
C LEU A 184 -5.29 6.84 -14.76
N GLN A 185 -4.32 7.63 -15.24
CA GLN A 185 -4.34 9.08 -15.05
C GLN A 185 -5.58 9.72 -15.69
N GLN A 186 -5.98 9.26 -16.88
CA GLN A 186 -7.22 9.70 -17.54
C GLN A 186 -8.44 9.39 -16.68
N TYR A 187 -8.57 8.16 -16.16
CA TYR A 187 -9.70 7.79 -15.31
C TYR A 187 -9.77 8.64 -14.04
N ILE A 188 -8.63 8.88 -13.38
CA ILE A 188 -8.59 9.67 -12.15
C ILE A 188 -8.98 11.13 -12.42
N LEU A 189 -8.35 11.78 -13.40
CA LEU A 189 -8.54 13.20 -13.68
C LEU A 189 -9.89 13.50 -14.34
N LEU A 190 -10.39 12.62 -15.21
CA LEU A 190 -11.61 12.89 -15.98
C LEU A 190 -12.88 12.31 -15.34
N CYS A 191 -12.79 11.19 -14.63
CA CYS A 191 -13.96 10.49 -14.09
C CYS A 191 -14.10 10.64 -12.57
N SER A 192 -12.96 10.60 -11.85
CA SER A 192 -12.93 10.56 -10.39
C SER A 192 -12.84 11.95 -9.76
N GLN A 193 -12.32 12.95 -10.46
CA GLN A 193 -12.25 14.33 -9.95
C GLN A 193 -13.64 15.01 -10.00
N VAL A 194 -13.94 15.78 -8.95
CA VAL A 194 -15.04 16.74 -8.91
C VAL A 194 -14.54 18.06 -8.32
N GLU A 195 -15.39 19.09 -8.28
CA GLU A 195 -15.03 20.35 -7.63
C GLU A 195 -14.68 20.10 -6.16
N GLY A 196 -13.40 20.27 -5.80
CA GLY A 196 -12.87 20.13 -4.44
C GLY A 196 -12.80 18.70 -3.89
N GLY A 197 -12.39 17.70 -4.68
CA GLY A 197 -12.07 16.36 -4.18
C GLY A 197 -12.22 15.26 -5.24
N PHE A 198 -12.02 14.01 -4.82
CA PHE A 198 -12.22 12.83 -5.67
C PHE A 198 -13.28 11.88 -5.09
N ARG A 199 -13.79 10.99 -5.95
CA ARG A 199 -14.86 10.02 -5.66
C ARG A 199 -14.51 8.65 -6.25
N ASP A 200 -15.30 7.65 -5.88
CA ASP A 200 -15.31 6.31 -6.48
C ASP A 200 -15.43 6.36 -8.02
N LYS A 201 -16.56 6.84 -8.53
CA LYS A 201 -16.91 6.89 -9.97
C LYS A 201 -17.95 7.97 -10.26
N PRO A 202 -18.20 8.33 -11.53
CA PRO A 202 -19.31 9.22 -11.90
C PRO A 202 -20.65 8.81 -11.27
N GLY A 203 -21.37 9.80 -10.73
CA GLY A 203 -22.62 9.57 -9.99
C GLY A 203 -22.45 9.31 -8.48
N LYS A 204 -21.21 9.20 -7.97
CA LYS A 204 -20.93 9.14 -6.53
C LYS A 204 -20.51 10.51 -5.97
N SER A 205 -20.68 10.67 -4.65
CA SER A 205 -20.20 11.85 -3.93
C SER A 205 -18.70 11.75 -3.66
N ARG A 206 -18.03 12.89 -3.50
CA ARG A 206 -16.64 12.94 -3.02
C ARG A 206 -16.55 12.57 -1.54
N ASP A 207 -15.40 12.07 -1.14
CA ASP A 207 -15.02 11.89 0.26
C ASP A 207 -13.48 11.93 0.42
N HIS A 208 -13.02 11.99 1.67
CA HIS A 208 -11.59 12.06 1.97
C HIS A 208 -10.84 10.76 1.66
N TYR A 209 -11.51 9.62 1.73
CA TYR A 209 -10.92 8.32 1.45
C TYR A 209 -10.56 8.20 -0.04
N HIS A 210 -11.52 8.47 -0.94
CA HIS A 210 -11.27 8.47 -2.38
C HIS A 210 -10.33 9.61 -2.79
N THR A 211 -10.43 10.78 -2.16
CA THR A 211 -9.46 11.87 -2.40
C THR A 211 -8.02 11.41 -2.11
N CYS A 212 -7.79 10.74 -0.97
CA CYS A 212 -6.49 10.18 -0.64
C CYS A 212 -6.04 9.15 -1.68
N TYR A 213 -6.81 8.09 -1.89
CA TYR A 213 -6.36 6.96 -2.70
C TYR A 213 -6.36 7.20 -4.22
N CYS A 214 -7.19 8.13 -4.72
CA CYS A 214 -7.07 8.59 -6.11
C CYS A 214 -5.77 9.37 -6.32
N LEU A 215 -5.40 10.27 -5.39
CA LEU A 215 -4.16 11.04 -5.49
C LEU A 215 -2.93 10.14 -5.30
N SER A 216 -2.97 9.19 -4.37
CA SER A 216 -1.92 8.17 -4.21
C SER A 216 -1.73 7.34 -5.49
N GLY A 217 -2.84 6.91 -6.12
CA GLY A 217 -2.78 6.18 -7.39
C GLY A 217 -2.32 7.05 -8.57
N LEU A 218 -2.66 8.35 -8.57
CA LEU A 218 -2.20 9.30 -9.57
C LEU A 218 -0.69 9.51 -9.47
N SER A 219 -0.16 9.69 -8.26
CA SER A 219 1.29 9.73 -8.00
C SER A 219 1.93 8.43 -8.49
N ALA A 220 1.45 7.27 -8.06
CA ALA A 220 1.99 5.98 -8.50
C ALA A 220 2.01 5.81 -10.04
N ALA A 221 1.05 6.36 -10.78
CA ALA A 221 0.98 6.30 -12.24
C ALA A 221 1.86 7.33 -12.98
N GLN A 222 2.38 8.34 -12.29
CA GLN A 222 3.23 9.38 -12.89
C GLN A 222 4.72 8.99 -12.88
N PHE A 223 5.13 8.19 -11.90
CA PHE A 223 6.54 7.82 -11.71
C PHE A 223 6.79 6.40 -12.23
N ARG A 224 7.43 6.26 -13.40
CA ARG A 224 8.14 5.03 -13.74
C ARG A 224 9.43 5.05 -12.94
N TRP A 225 9.58 4.15 -11.98
CA TRP A 225 10.73 4.15 -11.07
C TRP A 225 11.95 3.46 -11.73
N PRO A 226 12.93 4.19 -12.30
CA PRO A 226 14.15 3.60 -12.83
C PRO A 226 15.18 3.50 -11.70
N LYS A 227 16.37 2.99 -12.00
CA LYS A 227 17.46 2.81 -11.03
C LYS A 227 17.89 4.09 -10.29
N ASP A 228 17.56 5.27 -10.82
CA ASP A 228 17.87 6.57 -10.23
C ASP A 228 16.61 7.15 -9.57
N ALA A 229 16.42 6.79 -8.30
CA ALA A 229 15.23 7.09 -7.49
C ALA A 229 14.95 8.60 -7.27
N ASP A 230 15.88 9.47 -7.67
CA ASP A 230 15.84 10.91 -7.39
C ASP A 230 15.46 11.78 -8.60
N SER A 231 15.16 11.16 -9.76
CA SER A 231 14.79 11.91 -10.96
C SER A 231 13.28 12.15 -11.08
N GLU A 232 12.89 13.42 -11.28
CA GLU A 232 11.50 13.76 -11.62
C GLU A 232 11.07 13.08 -12.93
N PRO A 233 9.79 12.69 -13.07
CA PRO A 233 9.31 12.03 -14.26
C PRO A 233 9.34 13.02 -15.44
N LEU A 234 9.78 12.53 -16.60
CA LEU A 234 9.74 13.33 -17.82
C LEU A 234 8.30 13.81 -18.11
N PRO A 235 8.10 15.00 -18.70
CA PRO A 235 6.76 15.54 -18.95
C PRO A 235 5.81 14.62 -19.72
N GLY A 236 6.34 13.72 -20.56
CA GLY A 236 5.53 12.73 -21.29
C GLY A 236 4.83 11.70 -20.41
N PHE A 237 5.27 11.49 -19.17
CA PHE A 237 4.64 10.60 -18.20
C PHE A 237 3.54 11.28 -17.38
N VAL A 238 3.44 12.61 -17.42
CA VAL A 238 2.40 13.37 -16.72
C VAL A 238 1.30 13.72 -17.71
N LEU A 239 0.09 13.21 -17.47
CA LEU A 239 -1.05 13.52 -18.33
C LEU A 239 -1.53 14.96 -18.11
N GLY A 240 -1.55 15.75 -19.19
CA GLY A 240 -2.00 17.14 -19.16
C GLY A 240 -0.85 18.12 -18.89
N PRO A 241 -1.11 19.30 -18.30
CA PRO A 241 -0.04 20.22 -17.93
C PRO A 241 0.86 19.60 -16.86
N TYR A 242 2.17 19.92 -16.90
CA TYR A 242 3.14 19.40 -15.92
C TYR A 242 2.82 19.82 -14.47
N SER A 243 2.00 20.86 -14.28
CA SER A 243 1.44 21.22 -12.97
C SER A 243 0.55 20.15 -12.33
N ASN A 244 0.20 19.08 -13.07
CA ASN A 244 -0.49 17.91 -12.54
C ASN A 244 0.44 16.94 -11.80
N LEU A 245 1.76 17.14 -11.87
CA LEU A 245 2.74 16.31 -11.18
C LEU A 245 2.50 16.35 -9.66
N LEU A 246 2.38 15.18 -9.05
CA LEU A 246 2.30 15.02 -7.60
C LEU A 246 3.66 14.65 -7.01
N GLU A 247 3.80 14.84 -5.70
CA GLU A 247 4.95 14.32 -4.96
C GLU A 247 4.99 12.78 -5.04
N PRO A 248 6.19 12.17 -5.14
CA PRO A 248 6.31 10.72 -5.15
C PRO A 248 6.03 10.13 -3.77
N ILE A 249 5.31 9.02 -3.74
CA ILE A 249 5.00 8.28 -2.51
C ILE A 249 5.77 6.97 -2.44
N ASN A 250 6.17 6.59 -1.22
CA ASN A 250 6.63 5.24 -0.93
C ASN A 250 5.46 4.25 -1.06
N PRO A 251 5.48 3.33 -2.04
CA PRO A 251 4.33 2.47 -2.34
C PRO A 251 4.06 1.43 -1.25
N LEU A 252 5.01 1.16 -0.35
CA LEU A 252 4.77 0.25 0.79
C LEU A 252 3.97 0.92 1.92
N TYR A 253 4.11 2.23 2.09
CA TYR A 253 3.54 2.95 3.24
C TYR A 253 2.47 3.97 2.87
N ASN A 254 2.39 4.37 1.59
CA ASN A 254 1.56 5.45 1.08
C ASN A 254 1.85 6.81 1.76
N ILE A 255 3.14 7.14 1.88
CA ILE A 255 3.65 8.38 2.46
C ILE A 255 4.65 8.98 1.48
N VAL A 256 4.71 10.31 1.35
CA VAL A 256 5.75 11.00 0.57
C VAL A 256 7.14 10.56 1.01
N PHE A 257 8.05 10.30 0.06
CA PHE A 257 9.39 9.75 0.36
C PHE A 257 10.15 10.57 1.39
N ASP A 258 10.24 11.89 1.21
CA ASP A 258 10.94 12.79 2.14
C ASP A 258 10.47 12.63 3.60
N ARG A 259 9.16 12.46 3.80
CA ARG A 259 8.57 12.27 5.13
C ARG A 259 8.85 10.88 5.70
N TYR A 260 8.86 9.87 4.84
CA TYR A 260 9.24 8.53 5.24
C TYR A 260 10.72 8.45 5.64
N ASP A 261 11.62 9.06 4.87
CA ASP A 261 13.05 9.04 5.14
C ASP A 261 13.40 9.84 6.41
N GLU A 262 12.80 11.01 6.61
CA GLU A 262 12.91 11.77 7.87
C GLU A 262 12.52 10.92 9.09
N ALA A 263 11.39 10.20 9.01
CA ALA A 263 10.96 9.35 10.12
C ALA A 263 11.88 8.13 10.32
N ARG A 264 12.34 7.52 9.23
CA ARG A 264 13.25 6.37 9.29
C ARG A 264 14.54 6.75 9.99
N GLU A 265 15.18 7.85 9.60
CA GLU A 265 16.40 8.37 10.23
C GLU A 265 16.17 8.61 11.74
N PHE A 266 15.11 9.35 12.08
CA PHE A 266 14.77 9.65 13.46
C PHE A 266 14.61 8.40 14.35
N PHE A 267 13.89 7.39 13.88
CA PHE A 267 13.64 6.18 14.67
C PHE A 267 14.83 5.23 14.71
N THR A 268 15.70 5.22 13.69
CA THR A 268 16.94 4.43 13.72
C THR A 268 17.98 5.01 14.67
N GLU A 269 18.16 6.33 14.70
CA GLU A 269 19.12 6.99 15.61
C GLU A 269 18.70 6.88 17.08
N SER A 270 17.40 6.81 17.34
CA SER A 270 16.84 6.70 18.69
C SER A 270 17.08 5.34 19.36
N ASP A 271 17.50 4.30 18.61
CA ASP A 271 17.85 2.98 19.17
C ASP A 271 19.32 2.89 19.63
N ASP A 272 20.17 3.84 19.21
CA ASP A 272 21.59 3.91 19.55
C ASP A 272 21.88 4.83 20.77
N ALA A 273 20.84 5.42 21.38
CA ALA A 273 20.91 6.37 22.51
C ALA A 273 20.34 5.80 23.82
#